data_AF-A0A1B1BDN6-F1
#
_entry.id   AF-A0A1B1BDN6-F1
#
_cell.length_a   1.000
_cell.length_b   1.000
_cell.length_c   1.000
_cell.angle_alpha   90.00
_cell.angle_beta   90.00
_cell.angle_gamma   90.00
#
_symmetry.space_group_name_H-M   'P 1'
#
loop_
_entity.id
_entity.type
_entity.pdbx_description
1 polymer ?
#
loop_
_entity_poly.entity_id
_entity_poly.type
_entity_poly.pdbx_seq_one_letter_code
_entity_poly.pdbx_strand_id
1 'polypeptide(L)'
;MSLRTTEQLFSGPVYACPDEACWNAVLHPSDKLVAELKEQGKRRGTITITHTRADGTLLEGSRKGDGVFELVRPHRFWFSRSMPGTLFIRQSRDKRADHWSIRRAAEALRKAGWTVEITIDEDTRRSFAEAEADRVTRAEERTERFTEYAGNAAARSNTAYAGVRQIADGIPMGQPLMPDHHSYRRALRDRERMDAGMRRSIDEGKKAEYYTQRAKASGSYEVFRKNPPRALRRIEKLEAELRGVERWLRGESNNGYTRALTPDTVAELGRRKEELEEEIGYWRHVIAEAEANGFKVWRPDDFVKGDFAKVYGRWFQVLRVNKKTLTVPSILNVHQAVVTPQNSTYGEMTHTVPYDKVFGRRSAEEMERTLAEASSS
;
A
#
# COMPACT_ATOMS: atom_id res chain seq x y z
N MET A 1 -17.78 42.42 -18.61
CA MET A 1 -18.34 41.78 -17.40
C MET A 1 -19.04 40.50 -17.81
N SER A 2 -18.35 39.36 -17.67
CA SER A 2 -18.95 38.02 -17.76
C SER A 2 -18.08 37.13 -16.90
N LEU A 3 -18.49 36.92 -15.64
CA LEU A 3 -17.81 36.02 -14.71
C LEU A 3 -18.08 34.59 -15.20
N ARG A 4 -17.02 33.95 -15.72
CA ARG A 4 -17.02 32.52 -16.00
C ARG A 4 -17.10 31.77 -14.67
N THR A 5 -18.09 30.92 -14.54
CA THR A 5 -18.22 29.88 -13.53
C THR A 5 -16.97 28.99 -13.52
N THR A 6 -16.24 28.99 -12.41
CA THR A 6 -15.20 28.00 -12.12
C THR A 6 -15.88 26.68 -11.76
N GLU A 7 -16.15 25.89 -12.79
CA GLU A 7 -16.44 24.47 -12.68
C GLU A 7 -15.31 23.73 -11.97
N GLN A 8 -15.72 22.73 -11.20
CA GLN A 8 -14.90 21.79 -10.47
C GLN A 8 -13.83 21.16 -11.38
N LEU A 9 -12.56 21.35 -11.01
CA LEU A 9 -11.47 20.49 -11.47
C LEU A 9 -10.93 19.74 -10.26
N PHE A 10 -11.50 18.55 -10.02
CA PHE A 10 -11.12 17.63 -8.96
C PHE A 10 -10.37 16.45 -9.58
N SER A 11 -9.04 16.42 -9.44
CA SER A 11 -8.24 15.23 -9.79
C SER A 11 -7.02 15.09 -8.87
N GLY A 12 -7.18 14.43 -7.72
CA GLY A 12 -6.06 13.96 -6.89
C GLY A 12 -6.31 13.90 -5.37
N PRO A 13 -5.49 13.15 -4.60
CA PRO A 13 -5.59 13.00 -3.14
C PRO A 13 -4.92 14.15 -2.35
N VAL A 14 -4.42 15.19 -3.03
CA VAL A 14 -3.79 16.35 -2.41
C VAL A 14 -4.67 17.57 -2.68
N TYR A 15 -5.23 18.13 -1.61
CA TYR A 15 -5.94 19.41 -1.68
C TYR A 15 -4.91 20.54 -1.78
N ALA A 16 -4.92 21.28 -2.88
CA ALA A 16 -4.25 22.57 -3.00
C ALA A 16 -5.34 23.65 -3.09
N CYS A 17 -5.63 24.33 -1.97
CA CYS A 17 -6.51 25.51 -1.96
C CYS A 17 -5.66 26.76 -2.22
N PRO A 18 -5.95 27.55 -3.27
CA PRO A 18 -5.12 28.68 -3.67
C PRO A 18 -5.43 30.00 -2.93
N ASP A 19 -6.50 30.08 -2.12
CA ASP A 19 -6.86 31.32 -1.40
C ASP A 19 -7.42 31.09 0.02
N GLU A 20 -7.46 32.17 0.81
CA GLU A 20 -7.87 32.21 2.22
C GLU A 20 -9.37 31.91 2.42
N ALA A 21 -10.22 32.15 1.41
CA ALA A 21 -11.65 31.86 1.45
C ALA A 21 -11.94 30.36 1.26
N CYS A 22 -11.15 29.68 0.41
CA CYS A 22 -11.16 28.24 0.18
C CYS A 22 -10.82 27.46 1.46
N TRP A 23 -9.93 28.00 2.29
CA TRP A 23 -9.61 27.46 3.61
C TRP A 23 -10.79 27.59 4.60
N ASN A 24 -11.50 28.72 4.58
CA ASN A 24 -12.55 29.02 5.56
C ASN A 24 -13.83 28.18 5.40
N ALA A 25 -14.17 27.74 4.18
CA ALA A 25 -15.37 26.93 3.92
C ALA A 25 -15.23 25.45 4.33
N VAL A 26 -13.99 24.95 4.52
CA VAL A 26 -13.70 23.54 4.82
C VAL A 26 -13.16 23.36 6.25
N LEU A 27 -12.55 24.39 6.85
CA LEU A 27 -11.87 24.30 8.15
C LEU A 27 -12.68 24.79 9.35
N HIS A 28 -13.81 25.45 9.14
CA HIS A 28 -14.62 25.95 10.24
C HIS A 28 -16.04 25.35 10.22
N PRO A 29 -16.51 24.75 11.33
CA PRO A 29 -17.94 24.46 11.48
C PRO A 29 -18.74 25.75 11.26
N SER A 30 -19.92 25.64 10.64
CA SER A 30 -20.76 26.81 10.37
C SER A 30 -21.04 27.59 11.66
N ASP A 31 -21.07 28.91 11.58
CA ASP A 31 -21.36 29.75 12.76
C ASP A 31 -22.69 29.39 13.40
N LYS A 32 -23.64 28.87 12.61
CA LYS A 32 -24.89 28.27 13.06
C LYS A 32 -24.69 27.03 13.93
N LEU A 33 -23.87 26.06 13.48
CA LEU A 33 -23.55 24.88 14.28
C LEU A 33 -22.83 25.29 15.56
N VAL A 34 -21.86 26.22 15.49
CA VAL A 34 -21.15 26.72 16.68
C VAL A 34 -22.10 27.45 17.64
N ALA A 35 -23.07 28.21 17.12
CA ALA A 35 -24.07 28.91 17.92
C ALA A 35 -25.07 27.94 18.56
N GLU A 36 -25.63 26.99 17.82
CA GLU A 36 -26.51 25.92 18.34
C GLU A 36 -25.80 25.09 19.42
N LEU A 37 -24.52 24.75 19.18
CA LEU A 37 -23.67 24.05 20.13
C LEU A 37 -23.38 24.87 21.40
N LYS A 38 -23.26 26.20 21.29
CA LYS A 38 -23.09 27.12 22.43
C LYS A 38 -24.38 27.31 23.23
N GLU A 39 -25.53 27.34 22.56
CA GLU A 39 -26.85 27.56 23.16
C GLU A 39 -27.30 26.36 24.02
N GLN A 40 -26.78 25.15 23.75
CA GLN A 40 -27.00 23.93 24.54
C GLN A 40 -26.35 23.92 25.95
N GLY A 41 -25.68 24.99 26.39
CA GLY A 41 -25.41 25.25 27.81
C GLY A 41 -24.36 24.38 28.51
N LYS A 42 -23.19 24.98 28.76
CA LYS A 42 -22.30 24.84 29.94
C LYS A 42 -22.25 23.47 30.66
N ARG A 43 -21.60 22.51 30.02
CA ARG A 43 -20.52 21.62 30.55
C ARG A 43 -20.41 20.49 29.54
N ARG A 44 -19.82 20.80 28.38
CA ARG A 44 -19.44 19.75 27.46
C ARG A 44 -18.42 18.86 28.17
N GLY A 45 -18.47 17.56 27.87
CA GLY A 45 -17.60 16.58 28.50
C GLY A 45 -16.11 16.89 28.26
N THR A 46 -15.25 16.09 28.88
CA THR A 46 -13.82 16.12 28.57
C THR A 46 -13.56 15.26 27.34
N ILE A 47 -12.85 15.82 26.36
CA ILE A 47 -12.30 15.09 25.22
C ILE A 47 -10.81 14.90 25.48
N THR A 48 -10.35 13.66 25.39
CA THR A 48 -8.94 13.33 25.57
C THR A 48 -8.37 12.93 24.22
N ILE A 49 -7.33 13.64 23.78
CA ILE A 49 -6.53 13.27 22.60
C ILE A 49 -5.23 12.66 23.11
N THR A 50 -5.08 11.36 22.92
CA THR A 50 -3.86 10.62 23.27
C THR A 50 -3.08 10.29 22.01
N HIS A 51 -1.75 10.35 22.09
CA HIS A 51 -0.88 9.82 21.06
C HIS A 51 0.26 9.03 21.69
N THR A 52 0.40 7.79 21.26
CA THR A 52 1.62 6.99 21.39
C THR A 52 2.07 6.57 19.99
N ARG A 53 3.36 6.30 19.78
CA ARG A 53 3.79 5.68 18.52
C ARG A 53 3.20 4.28 18.38
N ALA A 54 3.00 3.56 19.48
CA ALA A 54 2.43 2.22 19.50
C ALA A 54 0.96 2.16 19.04
N ASP A 55 0.11 3.10 19.46
CA ASP A 55 -1.34 3.08 19.23
C ASP A 55 -1.80 4.10 18.18
N GLY A 56 -0.98 5.13 17.94
CA GLY A 56 -1.31 6.25 17.08
C GLY A 56 -2.09 7.33 17.83
N THR A 57 -2.73 8.24 17.08
CA THR A 57 -3.53 9.33 17.66
C THR A 57 -4.97 8.89 17.83
N LEU A 58 -5.43 8.83 19.06
CA LEU A 58 -6.78 8.48 19.47
C LEU A 58 -7.45 9.70 20.13
N LEU A 59 -8.76 9.79 19.97
CA LEU A 59 -9.62 10.78 20.58
C LEU A 59 -10.80 10.06 21.22
N GLU A 60 -10.90 10.23 22.53
CA GLU A 60 -11.88 9.60 23.40
C GLU A 60 -12.76 10.65 24.09
N GLY A 61 -13.89 10.20 24.64
CA GLY A 61 -14.89 11.08 25.26
C GLY A 61 -16.00 11.56 24.30
N SER A 62 -15.90 11.20 23.00
CA SER A 62 -16.94 11.50 22.01
C SER A 62 -18.05 10.44 21.97
N ARG A 63 -19.26 10.84 21.60
CA ARG A 63 -20.44 9.98 21.42
C ARG A 63 -21.12 10.29 20.09
N LYS A 64 -21.80 9.31 19.50
CA LYS A 64 -22.53 9.52 18.26
C LYS A 64 -23.59 10.63 18.45
N GLY A 65 -23.50 11.69 17.64
CA GLY A 65 -24.46 12.81 17.66
C GLY A 65 -24.07 13.99 18.54
N ASP A 66 -22.88 14.00 19.15
CA ASP A 66 -22.38 15.11 19.97
C ASP A 66 -21.75 16.28 19.18
N GLY A 67 -21.65 16.14 17.85
CA GLY A 67 -21.03 17.12 16.95
C GLY A 67 -19.50 17.11 16.95
N VAL A 68 -18.84 16.26 17.74
CA VAL A 68 -17.37 16.21 17.84
C VAL A 68 -16.75 15.75 16.54
N PHE A 69 -17.32 14.72 15.91
CA PHE A 69 -16.80 14.18 14.65
C PHE A 69 -16.78 15.24 13.54
N GLU A 70 -17.82 16.05 13.43
CA GLU A 70 -17.96 17.13 12.47
C GLU A 70 -16.87 18.20 12.66
N LEU A 71 -16.48 18.46 13.92
CA LEU A 71 -15.41 19.40 14.26
C LEU A 71 -14.02 18.86 13.94
N VAL A 72 -13.76 17.57 14.18
CA VAL A 72 -12.42 16.99 14.04
C VAL A 72 -12.15 16.34 12.68
N ARG A 73 -13.19 16.02 11.91
CA ARG A 73 -13.08 15.40 10.57
C ARG A 73 -12.20 16.21 9.60
N PRO A 74 -12.28 17.56 9.53
CA PRO A 74 -11.36 18.35 8.71
C PRO A 74 -9.88 18.17 9.11
N HIS A 75 -9.63 17.78 10.35
CA HIS A 75 -8.30 17.56 10.93
C HIS A 75 -7.90 16.08 10.92
N ARG A 76 -8.32 15.34 9.90
CA ARG A 76 -7.95 13.94 9.60
C ARG A 76 -8.50 12.87 10.55
N PHE A 77 -9.26 13.25 11.58
CA PHE A 77 -9.89 12.28 12.47
C PHE A 77 -11.02 11.52 11.77
N TRP A 78 -11.10 10.22 12.06
CA TRP A 78 -12.09 9.30 11.54
C TRP A 78 -12.64 8.42 12.65
N PHE A 79 -13.90 8.00 12.52
CA PHE A 79 -14.44 6.94 13.38
C PHE A 79 -13.85 5.59 12.98
N SER A 80 -13.61 4.73 13.98
CA SER A 80 -13.28 3.32 13.75
C SER A 80 -14.53 2.45 13.85
N ARG A 81 -14.60 1.41 13.02
CA ARG A 81 -15.60 0.33 13.19
C ARG A 81 -15.16 -0.69 14.24
N SER A 82 -13.86 -0.78 14.53
CA SER A 82 -13.28 -1.74 15.47
C SER A 82 -13.05 -1.15 16.87
N MET A 83 -13.12 0.18 17.03
CA MET A 83 -13.00 0.87 18.32
C MET A 83 -14.23 1.77 18.50
N PRO A 84 -15.35 1.23 19.01
CA PRO A 84 -16.57 2.00 19.21
C PRO A 84 -16.32 3.15 20.20
N GLY A 85 -16.76 4.36 19.85
CA GLY A 85 -16.61 5.54 20.71
C GLY A 85 -15.27 6.28 20.59
N THR A 86 -14.33 5.76 19.81
CA THR A 86 -13.01 6.36 19.60
C THR A 86 -12.88 6.90 18.18
N LEU A 87 -12.47 8.17 18.06
CA LEU A 87 -12.03 8.76 16.80
C LEU A 87 -10.50 8.65 16.71
N PHE A 88 -9.94 8.53 15.51
CA PHE A 88 -8.50 8.35 15.34
C PHE A 88 -7.98 8.98 14.05
N ILE A 89 -6.68 9.29 14.01
CA ILE A 89 -6.02 9.70 12.76
C ILE A 89 -5.60 8.46 11.98
N ARG A 90 -6.03 8.35 10.71
CA ARG A 90 -5.65 7.21 9.87
C ARG A 90 -4.13 7.17 9.65
N GLN A 91 -3.56 5.97 9.75
CA GLN A 91 -2.13 5.71 9.54
C GLN A 91 -1.19 6.52 10.45
N SER A 92 -1.63 6.88 11.66
CA SER A 92 -0.80 7.54 12.67
C SER A 92 0.02 6.57 13.52
N ARG A 93 -0.36 5.29 13.54
CA ARG A 93 0.35 4.26 14.30
C ARG A 93 1.72 3.97 13.69
N ASP A 94 2.69 3.67 14.54
CA ASP A 94 4.11 3.50 14.24
C ASP A 94 4.76 4.77 13.64
N LYS A 95 4.24 5.95 13.99
CA LYS A 95 4.74 7.26 13.53
C LYS A 95 4.66 8.29 14.64
N ARG A 96 5.50 9.32 14.54
CA ARG A 96 5.42 10.55 15.33
C ARG A 96 4.03 11.19 15.28
N ALA A 97 3.67 11.89 16.35
CA ALA A 97 2.44 12.67 16.44
C ALA A 97 2.31 13.69 15.31
N ASP A 98 1.12 13.73 14.68
CA ASP A 98 0.74 14.84 13.81
C ASP A 98 0.31 16.04 14.67
N HIS A 99 1.30 16.75 15.22
CA HIS A 99 1.07 17.91 16.08
C HIS A 99 0.24 19.00 15.41
N TRP A 100 0.25 19.10 14.08
CA TRP A 100 -0.56 20.10 13.39
C TRP A 100 -2.04 19.72 13.46
N SER A 101 -2.38 18.50 13.04
CA SER A 101 -3.76 18.03 13.08
C SER A 101 -4.33 17.97 14.51
N ILE A 102 -3.52 17.52 15.47
CA ILE A 102 -3.90 17.49 16.89
C ILE A 102 -4.19 18.90 17.41
N ARG A 103 -3.31 19.86 17.17
CA ARG A 103 -3.51 21.25 17.63
C ARG A 103 -4.75 21.88 17.01
N ARG A 104 -4.95 21.73 15.69
CA ARG A 104 -6.13 22.30 15.00
C ARG A 104 -7.44 21.66 15.47
N ALA A 105 -7.46 20.35 15.68
CA ALA A 105 -8.61 19.67 16.26
C ALA A 105 -8.91 20.18 17.68
N ALA A 106 -7.89 20.30 18.53
CA ALA A 106 -8.05 20.81 19.89
C ALA A 106 -8.56 22.27 19.90
N GLU A 107 -8.06 23.13 19.02
CA GLU A 107 -8.55 24.50 18.84
C GLU A 107 -10.03 24.53 18.45
N ALA A 108 -10.44 23.73 17.47
CA ALA A 108 -11.83 23.65 17.02
C ALA A 108 -12.76 23.17 18.15
N LEU A 109 -12.35 22.15 18.90
CA LEU A 109 -13.09 21.61 20.03
C LEU A 109 -13.23 22.61 21.18
N ARG A 110 -12.14 23.30 21.54
CA ARG A 110 -12.15 24.35 22.58
C ARG A 110 -13.03 25.53 22.17
N LYS A 111 -12.97 25.96 20.90
CA LYS A 111 -13.85 27.01 20.36
C LYS A 111 -15.34 26.63 20.45
N ALA A 112 -15.63 25.33 20.30
CA ALA A 112 -16.96 24.76 20.48
C ALA A 112 -17.32 24.46 21.95
N GLY A 113 -16.48 24.84 22.92
CA GLY A 113 -16.75 24.76 24.36
C GLY A 113 -16.43 23.44 25.03
N TRP A 114 -15.69 22.53 24.38
CA TRP A 114 -15.19 21.29 24.99
C TRP A 114 -13.92 21.51 25.80
N THR A 115 -13.77 20.79 26.91
CA THR A 115 -12.49 20.68 27.62
C THR A 115 -11.64 19.65 26.88
N VAL A 116 -10.43 20.02 26.45
CA VAL A 116 -9.55 19.14 25.67
C VAL A 116 -8.23 18.93 26.38
N GLU A 117 -7.99 17.68 26.75
CA GLU A 117 -6.73 17.18 27.31
C GLU A 117 -5.92 16.53 26.20
N ILE A 118 -4.62 16.83 26.13
CA ILE A 118 -3.72 16.31 25.11
C ILE A 118 -2.55 15.65 25.82
N THR A 119 -2.37 14.35 25.58
CA THR A 119 -1.24 13.58 26.10
C THR A 119 -0.48 13.00 24.92
N ILE A 120 0.77 13.41 24.75
CA ILE A 120 1.64 12.91 23.68
C ILE A 120 2.84 12.24 24.35
N ASP A 121 2.98 10.95 24.12
CA ASP A 121 4.11 10.13 24.52
C ASP A 121 4.77 9.57 23.25
N GLU A 122 5.94 10.11 22.90
CA GLU A 122 6.70 9.71 21.73
C GLU A 122 7.60 8.50 21.98
N ASP A 123 7.76 8.09 23.24
CA ASP A 123 8.71 7.06 23.66
C ASP A 123 8.03 5.68 23.77
N THR A 124 6.71 5.64 24.06
CA THR A 124 5.92 4.41 23.94
C THR A 124 5.72 4.00 22.48
N ARG A 125 6.54 3.05 22.03
CA ARG A 125 6.54 2.50 20.67
C ARG A 125 6.64 0.98 20.67
N ARG A 126 6.26 0.36 19.55
CA ARG A 126 6.56 -1.03 19.23
C ARG A 126 7.88 -1.10 18.47
N SER A 127 8.54 -2.25 18.49
CA SER A 127 9.67 -2.51 17.60
C SER A 127 9.21 -2.57 16.14
N PHE A 128 10.12 -2.29 15.21
CA PHE A 128 9.87 -2.43 13.79
C PHE A 128 9.52 -3.88 13.42
N ALA A 129 10.19 -4.85 14.07
CA ALA A 129 9.93 -6.27 13.86
C ALA A 129 8.51 -6.68 14.28
N GLU A 130 8.04 -6.25 15.46
CA GLU A 130 6.66 -6.47 15.91
C GLU A 130 5.65 -5.80 14.98
N ALA A 131 5.92 -4.57 14.56
CA ALA A 131 5.05 -3.85 13.62
C ALA A 131 4.97 -4.54 12.26
N GLU A 132 6.05 -5.17 11.79
CA GLU A 132 6.06 -5.93 10.55
C GLU A 132 5.36 -7.29 10.69
N ALA A 133 5.55 -7.99 11.81
CA ALA A 133 4.83 -9.22 12.13
C ALA A 133 3.31 -8.99 12.15
N ASP A 134 2.86 -7.93 12.83
CA ASP A 134 1.46 -7.53 12.89
C ASP A 134 0.87 -7.12 11.51
N ARG A 135 1.70 -6.69 10.55
CA ARG A 135 1.27 -6.50 9.15
C ARG A 135 1.07 -7.83 8.43
N VAL A 136 1.93 -8.81 8.69
CA VAL A 136 1.81 -10.17 8.14
C VAL A 136 0.56 -10.84 8.70
N THR A 137 0.34 -10.83 10.02
CA THR A 137 -0.86 -11.38 10.65
C THR A 137 -2.15 -10.77 10.08
N ARG A 138 -2.21 -9.43 9.91
CA ARG A 138 -3.38 -8.81 9.26
C ARG A 138 -3.57 -9.19 7.80
N ALA A 139 -2.50 -9.55 7.09
CA ALA A 139 -2.60 -10.05 5.72
C ALA A 139 -3.12 -11.49 5.70
N GLU A 140 -2.73 -12.32 6.66
CA GLU A 140 -3.23 -13.68 6.87
C GLU A 140 -4.73 -13.68 7.22
N GLU A 141 -5.14 -12.91 8.24
CA GLU A 141 -6.57 -12.74 8.61
C GLU A 141 -7.42 -12.23 7.44
N ARG A 142 -6.84 -11.38 6.59
CA ARG A 142 -7.52 -10.91 5.37
C ARG A 142 -7.63 -12.04 4.33
N THR A 143 -6.62 -12.87 4.20
CA THR A 143 -6.60 -14.04 3.32
C THR A 143 -7.66 -15.05 3.74
N GLU A 144 -7.76 -15.34 5.03
CA GLU A 144 -8.77 -16.24 5.60
C GLU A 144 -10.19 -15.74 5.32
N ARG A 145 -10.49 -14.48 5.66
CA ARG A 145 -11.80 -13.88 5.39
C ARG A 145 -12.17 -13.90 3.90
N PHE A 146 -11.23 -13.59 3.02
CA PHE A 146 -11.51 -13.65 1.57
C PHE A 146 -11.66 -15.08 1.07
N THR A 147 -10.96 -16.04 1.65
CA THR A 147 -11.15 -17.47 1.35
C THR A 147 -12.55 -17.93 1.76
N GLU A 148 -13.01 -17.53 2.95
CA GLU A 148 -14.37 -17.80 3.43
C GLU A 148 -15.42 -17.18 2.51
N TYR A 149 -15.25 -15.90 2.13
CA TYR A 149 -16.17 -15.23 1.21
C TYR A 149 -16.21 -15.88 -0.16
N ALA A 150 -15.07 -16.35 -0.66
CA ALA A 150 -14.99 -17.10 -1.90
C ALA A 150 -15.74 -18.44 -1.79
N GLY A 151 -15.54 -19.19 -0.71
CA GLY A 151 -16.23 -20.45 -0.44
C GLY A 151 -17.74 -20.28 -0.33
N ASN A 152 -18.20 -19.28 0.42
CA ASN A 152 -19.63 -18.95 0.56
C ASN A 152 -20.25 -18.54 -0.78
N ALA A 153 -19.56 -17.74 -1.60
CA ALA A 153 -20.03 -17.38 -2.93
C ALA A 153 -20.08 -18.60 -3.88
N ALA A 154 -19.05 -19.45 -3.86
CA ALA A 154 -19.02 -20.68 -4.66
C ALA A 154 -20.15 -21.65 -4.26
N ALA A 155 -20.43 -21.81 -2.96
CA ALA A 155 -21.55 -22.60 -2.48
C ALA A 155 -22.88 -22.06 -3.01
N ARG A 156 -23.13 -20.75 -2.92
CA ARG A 156 -24.34 -20.12 -3.48
C ARG A 156 -24.44 -20.28 -4.99
N SER A 157 -23.33 -20.20 -5.73
CA SER A 157 -23.27 -20.46 -7.16
C SER A 157 -23.70 -21.89 -7.48
N ASN A 158 -23.13 -22.88 -6.78
CA ASN A 158 -23.42 -24.29 -6.97
C ASN A 158 -24.87 -24.62 -6.61
N THR A 159 -25.41 -24.07 -5.52
CA THR A 159 -26.82 -24.23 -5.15
C THR A 159 -27.75 -23.64 -6.20
N ALA A 160 -27.44 -22.44 -6.72
CA ALA A 160 -28.23 -21.82 -7.78
C ALA A 160 -28.21 -22.67 -9.06
N TYR A 161 -27.05 -23.17 -9.46
CA TYR A 161 -26.91 -24.05 -10.63
C TYR A 161 -27.61 -25.40 -10.43
N ALA A 162 -27.50 -26.02 -9.26
CA ALA A 162 -28.19 -27.26 -8.94
C ALA A 162 -29.72 -27.08 -8.99
N GLY A 163 -30.24 -25.94 -8.53
CA GLY A 163 -31.66 -25.61 -8.65
C GLY A 163 -32.13 -25.46 -10.11
N VAL A 164 -31.30 -24.85 -10.97
CA VAL A 164 -31.57 -24.78 -12.42
C VAL A 164 -31.59 -26.19 -13.02
N ARG A 165 -30.61 -27.03 -12.67
CA ARG A 165 -30.49 -28.39 -13.16
C ARG A 165 -31.69 -29.25 -12.78
N GLN A 166 -32.17 -29.15 -11.54
CA GLN A 166 -33.38 -29.86 -11.10
C GLN A 166 -34.63 -29.50 -11.91
N ILE A 167 -34.77 -28.22 -12.31
CA ILE A 167 -35.88 -27.80 -13.18
C ILE A 167 -35.65 -28.34 -14.60
N ALA A 168 -34.43 -28.25 -15.12
CA ALA A 168 -34.07 -28.70 -16.45
C ALA A 168 -34.25 -30.22 -16.64
N ASP A 169 -33.89 -31.03 -15.64
CA ASP A 169 -34.04 -32.49 -15.66
C ASP A 169 -35.51 -32.93 -15.77
N GLY A 170 -36.45 -32.07 -15.36
CA GLY A 170 -37.90 -32.27 -15.51
C GLY A 170 -38.46 -31.87 -16.89
N ILE A 171 -37.65 -31.29 -17.78
CA ILE A 171 -38.06 -30.80 -19.11
C ILE A 171 -37.40 -31.67 -20.19
N PRO A 172 -38.18 -32.39 -21.02
CA PRO A 172 -37.66 -33.10 -22.18
C PRO A 172 -36.83 -32.19 -23.08
N MET A 173 -35.62 -32.64 -23.44
CA MET A 173 -34.70 -31.89 -24.29
C MET A 173 -35.34 -31.53 -25.64
N GLY A 174 -35.24 -30.25 -26.02
CA GLY A 174 -35.76 -29.76 -27.31
C GLY A 174 -37.27 -29.50 -27.36
N GLN A 175 -38.01 -29.63 -26.26
CA GLN A 175 -39.45 -29.34 -26.24
C GLN A 175 -39.70 -27.83 -26.48
N PRO A 176 -40.47 -27.45 -27.53
CA PRO A 176 -40.83 -26.07 -27.76
C PRO A 176 -41.86 -25.57 -26.72
N LEU A 177 -41.88 -24.26 -26.48
CA LEU A 177 -42.99 -23.64 -25.74
C LEU A 177 -44.25 -23.71 -26.61
N MET A 178 -45.34 -24.27 -26.07
CA MET A 178 -46.62 -24.44 -26.77
C MET A 178 -47.67 -23.49 -26.19
N PRO A 179 -47.91 -22.29 -26.79
CA PRO A 179 -48.80 -21.25 -26.23
C PRO A 179 -50.22 -21.71 -25.94
N ASP A 180 -50.74 -22.61 -26.78
CA ASP A 180 -52.14 -23.06 -26.73
C ASP A 180 -52.36 -24.27 -25.81
N HIS A 181 -51.33 -24.72 -25.08
CA HIS A 181 -51.40 -25.90 -24.20
C HIS A 181 -51.56 -25.52 -22.71
N HIS A 182 -52.29 -26.32 -21.94
CA HIS A 182 -52.56 -26.05 -20.51
C HIS A 182 -51.27 -25.95 -19.65
N SER A 183 -50.17 -26.57 -20.08
CA SER A 183 -48.86 -26.52 -19.40
C SER A 183 -48.02 -25.29 -19.75
N TYR A 184 -48.44 -24.45 -20.70
CA TYR A 184 -47.68 -23.29 -21.19
C TYR A 184 -47.23 -22.35 -20.08
N ARG A 185 -48.15 -21.98 -19.18
CA ARG A 185 -47.86 -21.09 -18.05
C ARG A 185 -46.81 -21.67 -17.09
N ARG A 186 -46.79 -23.00 -16.92
CA ARG A 186 -45.77 -23.67 -16.11
C ARG A 186 -44.42 -23.63 -16.82
N ALA A 187 -44.38 -23.97 -18.10
CA ALA A 187 -43.15 -23.97 -18.90
C ALA A 187 -42.50 -22.57 -19.00
N LEU A 188 -43.30 -21.49 -19.11
CA LEU A 188 -42.81 -20.11 -19.05
C LEU A 188 -42.17 -19.79 -17.69
N ARG A 189 -42.84 -20.12 -16.58
CA ARG A 189 -42.29 -19.90 -15.24
C ARG A 189 -41.05 -20.73 -14.98
N ASP A 190 -40.98 -21.95 -15.50
CA ASP A 190 -39.80 -22.81 -15.39
C ASP A 190 -38.62 -22.18 -16.13
N ARG A 191 -38.84 -21.67 -17.35
CA ARG A 191 -37.83 -20.91 -18.11
C ARG A 191 -37.35 -19.68 -17.34
N GLU A 192 -38.27 -18.85 -16.83
CA GLU A 192 -37.92 -17.65 -16.05
C GLU A 192 -37.11 -17.99 -14.80
N ARG A 193 -37.48 -19.04 -14.07
CA ARG A 193 -36.75 -19.51 -12.89
C ARG A 193 -35.37 -20.06 -13.26
N MET A 194 -35.25 -20.79 -14.36
CA MET A 194 -33.97 -21.28 -14.87
C MET A 194 -33.06 -20.12 -15.28
N ASP A 195 -33.58 -19.12 -16.01
CA ASP A 195 -32.82 -17.95 -16.44
C ASP A 195 -32.33 -17.12 -15.22
N ALA A 196 -33.22 -16.87 -14.26
CA ALA A 196 -32.87 -16.16 -13.04
C ALA A 196 -31.86 -16.93 -12.17
N GLY A 197 -32.04 -18.25 -12.04
CA GLY A 197 -31.11 -19.13 -11.33
C GLY A 197 -29.74 -19.20 -12.00
N MET A 198 -29.70 -19.23 -13.33
CA MET A 198 -28.47 -19.27 -14.10
C MET A 198 -27.70 -17.94 -14.01
N ARG A 199 -28.38 -16.80 -14.13
CA ARG A 199 -27.78 -15.48 -13.89
C ARG A 199 -27.20 -15.39 -12.48
N ARG A 200 -27.95 -15.82 -11.47
CA ARG A 200 -27.49 -15.85 -10.07
C ARG A 200 -26.25 -16.74 -9.91
N SER A 201 -26.24 -17.92 -10.53
CA SER A 201 -25.08 -18.81 -10.52
C SER A 201 -23.85 -18.10 -11.10
N ILE A 202 -23.96 -17.51 -12.29
CA ILE A 202 -22.86 -16.79 -12.94
C ILE A 202 -22.36 -15.63 -12.07
N ASP A 203 -23.26 -14.83 -11.51
CA ASP A 203 -22.89 -13.67 -10.69
C ASP A 203 -22.21 -14.09 -9.38
N GLU A 204 -22.69 -15.16 -8.72
CA GLU A 204 -22.03 -15.71 -7.53
C GLU A 204 -20.69 -16.39 -7.87
N GLY A 205 -20.58 -17.05 -9.02
CA GLY A 205 -19.32 -17.58 -9.53
C GLY A 205 -18.27 -16.49 -9.75
N LYS A 206 -18.65 -15.37 -10.39
CA LYS A 206 -17.77 -14.19 -10.54
C LYS A 206 -17.36 -13.60 -9.18
N LYS A 207 -18.26 -13.55 -8.20
CA LYS A 207 -17.92 -13.12 -6.83
C LYS A 207 -16.93 -14.07 -6.17
N ALA A 208 -17.09 -15.38 -6.35
CA ALA A 208 -16.17 -16.38 -5.84
C ALA A 208 -14.76 -16.16 -6.41
N GLU A 209 -14.64 -16.06 -7.73
CA GLU A 209 -13.37 -15.79 -8.42
C GLU A 209 -12.72 -14.48 -7.93
N TYR A 210 -13.52 -13.43 -7.78
CA TYR A 210 -13.05 -12.14 -7.27
C TYR A 210 -12.43 -12.24 -5.87
N TYR A 211 -13.11 -12.92 -4.94
CA TYR A 211 -12.59 -13.11 -3.60
C TYR A 211 -11.40 -14.07 -3.57
N THR A 212 -11.38 -15.10 -4.42
CA THR A 212 -10.20 -15.97 -4.59
C THR A 212 -8.97 -15.17 -5.04
N GLN A 213 -9.11 -14.26 -6.01
CA GLN A 213 -8.01 -13.40 -6.45
C GLN A 213 -7.52 -12.48 -5.32
N ARG A 214 -8.45 -11.92 -4.53
CA ARG A 214 -8.10 -11.10 -3.36
C ARG A 214 -7.41 -11.88 -2.24
N ALA A 215 -7.82 -13.12 -2.00
CA ALA A 215 -7.17 -14.02 -1.06
C ALA A 215 -5.74 -14.30 -1.52
N LYS A 216 -5.54 -14.68 -2.79
CA LYS A 216 -4.19 -14.90 -3.37
C LYS A 216 -3.28 -13.67 -3.23
N ALA A 217 -3.81 -12.49 -3.54
CA ALA A 217 -3.05 -11.23 -3.42
C ALA A 217 -2.66 -10.93 -1.97
N SER A 218 -3.57 -11.18 -1.01
CA SER A 218 -3.30 -10.98 0.42
C SER A 218 -2.30 -12.00 0.97
N GLY A 219 -2.43 -13.27 0.58
CA GLY A 219 -1.52 -14.34 1.01
C GLY A 219 -0.11 -14.19 0.45
N SER A 220 0.05 -13.48 -0.69
CA SER A 220 1.36 -13.17 -1.25
C SER A 220 2.05 -11.96 -0.60
N TYR A 221 1.42 -11.31 0.39
CA TYR A 221 1.91 -10.07 1.00
C TYR A 221 3.34 -10.23 1.52
N GLU A 222 3.60 -11.25 2.33
CA GLU A 222 4.91 -11.46 2.95
C GLU A 222 6.00 -11.69 1.91
N VAL A 223 5.73 -12.56 0.92
CA VAL A 223 6.65 -12.86 -0.19
C VAL A 223 7.04 -11.58 -0.94
N PHE A 224 6.08 -10.72 -1.27
CA PHE A 224 6.37 -9.45 -1.94
C PHE A 224 7.08 -8.45 -1.04
N ARG A 225 6.77 -8.46 0.26
CA ARG A 225 7.32 -7.53 1.25
C ARG A 225 8.79 -7.82 1.58
N LYS A 226 9.12 -9.11 1.72
CA LYS A 226 10.46 -9.66 1.97
C LYS A 226 11.27 -9.97 0.71
N ASN A 227 10.76 -9.66 -0.49
CA ASN A 227 11.48 -9.83 -1.75
C ASN A 227 12.90 -9.21 -1.68
N PRO A 228 13.99 -10.02 -1.80
CA PRO A 228 15.33 -9.54 -1.48
C PRO A 228 15.81 -8.35 -2.32
N PRO A 229 15.64 -8.32 -3.66
CA PRO A 229 15.94 -7.12 -4.46
C PRO A 229 15.22 -5.85 -4.00
N ARG A 230 13.96 -5.94 -3.51
CA ARG A 230 13.25 -4.79 -2.96
C ARG A 230 13.77 -4.38 -1.58
N ALA A 231 14.14 -5.36 -0.75
CA ALA A 231 14.73 -5.10 0.57
C ALA A 231 16.11 -4.41 0.44
N LEU A 232 16.96 -4.79 -0.52
CA LEU A 232 18.23 -4.11 -0.79
C LEU A 232 18.03 -2.62 -1.14
N ARG A 233 17.11 -2.29 -2.05
CA ARG A 233 16.78 -0.89 -2.39
C ARG A 233 16.23 -0.11 -1.19
N ARG A 234 15.48 -0.79 -0.31
CA ARG A 234 14.95 -0.20 0.91
C ARG A 234 16.09 0.14 1.87
N ILE A 235 17.03 -0.79 2.08
CA ILE A 235 18.22 -0.56 2.90
C ILE A 235 19.00 0.64 2.37
N GLU A 236 19.26 0.73 1.06
CA GLU A 236 19.98 1.88 0.48
C GLU A 236 19.31 3.22 0.80
N LYS A 237 17.97 3.27 0.67
CA LYS A 237 17.18 4.47 0.99
C LYS A 237 17.26 4.81 2.49
N LEU A 238 17.10 3.81 3.35
CA LEU A 238 17.16 4.00 4.80
C LEU A 238 18.54 4.46 5.26
N GLU A 239 19.61 3.90 4.71
CA GLU A 239 20.97 4.35 4.98
C GLU A 239 21.22 5.78 4.49
N ALA A 240 20.63 6.17 3.35
CA ALA A 240 20.70 7.57 2.88
C ALA A 240 19.96 8.52 3.81
N GLU A 241 18.81 8.12 4.34
CA GLU A 241 18.06 8.88 5.35
C GLU A 241 18.84 8.99 6.67
N LEU A 242 19.43 7.87 7.14
CA LEU A 242 20.25 7.82 8.35
C LEU A 242 21.42 8.81 8.27
N ARG A 243 22.18 8.80 7.16
CA ARG A 243 23.24 9.78 6.91
C ARG A 243 22.73 11.22 6.93
N GLY A 244 21.50 11.44 6.46
CA GLY A 244 20.83 12.75 6.50
C GLY A 244 20.52 13.20 7.93
N VAL A 245 19.99 12.30 8.76
CA VAL A 245 19.71 12.52 10.18
C VAL A 245 20.99 12.81 10.96
N GLU A 246 22.06 12.05 10.70
CA GLU A 246 23.37 12.26 11.32
C GLU A 246 24.01 13.61 10.92
N ARG A 247 23.82 14.07 9.69
CA ARG A 247 24.22 15.43 9.28
C ARG A 247 23.47 16.49 10.07
N TRP A 248 22.15 16.36 10.20
CA TRP A 248 21.36 17.28 11.01
C TRP A 248 21.77 17.26 12.49
N LEU A 249 22.09 16.09 13.06
CA LEU A 249 22.60 15.99 14.43
C LEU A 249 23.95 16.70 14.62
N ARG A 250 24.79 16.76 13.57
CA ARG A 250 26.03 17.55 13.55
C ARG A 250 25.84 19.04 13.28
N GLY A 251 24.60 19.50 13.08
CA GLY A 251 24.30 20.88 12.69
C GLY A 251 24.58 21.18 11.22
N GLU A 252 24.88 20.17 10.41
CA GLU A 252 25.14 20.33 8.97
C GLU A 252 23.83 20.39 8.18
N SER A 253 23.86 21.10 7.05
CA SER A 253 22.75 21.06 6.10
C SER A 253 22.67 19.71 5.39
N ASN A 254 21.45 19.26 5.09
CA ASN A 254 21.19 18.06 4.31
C ASN A 254 20.35 18.45 3.08
N ASN A 255 20.88 18.24 1.87
CA ASN A 255 20.24 18.66 0.62
C ASN A 255 19.82 20.14 0.60
N GLY A 256 20.62 21.02 1.19
CA GLY A 256 20.33 22.46 1.28
C GLY A 256 19.36 22.86 2.40
N TYR A 257 18.87 21.90 3.20
CA TYR A 257 17.99 22.17 4.33
C TYR A 257 18.75 22.05 5.65
N THR A 258 18.74 23.15 6.42
CA THR A 258 19.28 23.23 7.77
C THR A 258 18.13 23.12 8.78
N ARG A 259 18.40 22.51 9.93
CA ARG A 259 17.47 22.45 11.07
C ARG A 259 18.07 23.19 12.24
N ALA A 260 17.25 23.92 13.01
CA ALA A 260 17.68 24.46 14.28
C ALA A 260 17.82 23.30 15.29
N LEU A 261 18.95 23.23 16.00
CA LEU A 261 19.21 22.21 17.02
C LEU A 261 18.72 22.71 18.38
N THR A 262 17.41 22.69 18.58
CA THR A 262 16.81 22.81 19.92
C THR A 262 16.84 21.46 20.64
N PRO A 263 16.78 21.40 21.99
CA PRO A 263 16.72 20.14 22.73
C PRO A 263 15.66 19.16 22.19
N ASP A 264 14.46 19.65 21.89
CA ASP A 264 13.36 18.84 21.34
C ASP A 264 13.70 18.25 19.96
N THR A 265 14.34 19.05 19.09
CA THR A 265 14.72 18.57 17.75
C THR A 265 15.84 17.54 17.82
N VAL A 266 16.78 17.69 18.76
CA VAL A 266 17.87 16.72 18.96
C VAL A 266 17.31 15.41 19.49
N ALA A 267 16.40 15.47 20.47
CA ALA A 267 15.70 14.27 20.98
C ALA A 267 14.93 13.55 19.85
N GLU A 268 14.23 14.30 19.00
CA GLU A 268 13.49 13.72 17.88
C GLU A 268 14.39 13.13 16.78
N LEU A 269 15.50 13.80 16.47
CA LEU A 269 16.49 13.25 15.54
C LEU A 269 17.16 11.99 16.11
N GLY A 270 17.39 11.94 17.43
CA GLY A 270 17.85 10.75 18.15
C GLY A 270 16.89 9.57 18.00
N ARG A 271 15.61 9.77 18.32
CA ARG A 271 14.57 8.75 18.10
C ARG A 271 14.53 8.29 16.64
N ARG A 272 14.54 9.23 15.69
CA ARG A 272 14.50 8.88 14.26
C ARG A 272 15.74 8.08 13.83
N LYS A 273 16.91 8.39 14.39
CA LYS A 273 18.15 7.66 14.14
C LYS A 273 18.01 6.21 14.60
N GLU A 274 17.57 6.01 15.84
CA GLU A 274 17.37 4.66 16.41
C GLU A 274 16.37 3.83 15.60
N GLU A 275 15.24 4.42 15.18
CA GLU A 275 14.27 3.75 14.31
C GLU A 275 14.87 3.33 12.97
N LEU A 276 15.67 4.18 12.35
CA LEU A 276 16.33 3.88 11.07
C LEU A 276 17.35 2.75 11.23
N GLU A 277 18.14 2.76 12.30
CA GLU A 277 19.11 1.70 12.61
C GLU A 277 18.40 0.35 12.84
N GLU A 278 17.29 0.36 13.56
CA GLU A 278 16.46 -0.81 13.79
C GLU A 278 15.84 -1.34 12.48
N GLU A 279 15.26 -0.46 11.65
CA GLU A 279 14.73 -0.83 10.33
C GLU A 279 15.81 -1.44 9.43
N ILE A 280 16.99 -0.82 9.37
CA ILE A 280 18.12 -1.32 8.58
C ILE A 280 18.55 -2.70 9.10
N GLY A 281 18.65 -2.87 10.42
CA GLY A 281 18.99 -4.14 11.06
C GLY A 281 18.02 -5.26 10.66
N TYR A 282 16.72 -5.00 10.75
CA TYR A 282 15.68 -5.96 10.34
C TYR A 282 15.82 -6.35 8.87
N TRP A 283 15.96 -5.39 7.95
CA TRP A 283 16.06 -5.71 6.52
C TRP A 283 17.36 -6.43 6.18
N ARG A 284 18.47 -6.12 6.86
CA ARG A 284 19.73 -6.87 6.70
C ARG A 284 19.58 -8.32 7.15
N HIS A 285 18.86 -8.57 8.25
CA HIS A 285 18.52 -9.92 8.68
C HIS A 285 17.73 -10.68 7.60
N VAL A 286 16.68 -10.07 7.04
CA VAL A 286 15.88 -10.67 5.96
C VAL A 286 16.75 -11.01 4.72
N ILE A 287 17.73 -10.16 4.39
CA ILE A 287 18.67 -10.45 3.29
C ILE A 287 19.59 -11.61 3.66
N ALA A 288 20.14 -11.64 4.88
CA ALA A 288 21.00 -12.73 5.33
C ALA A 288 20.26 -14.08 5.33
N GLU A 289 19.00 -14.12 5.76
CA GLU A 289 18.14 -15.30 5.64
C GLU A 289 17.92 -15.70 4.19
N ALA A 290 17.69 -14.73 3.30
CA ALA A 290 17.56 -15.02 1.87
C ALA A 290 18.88 -15.59 1.30
N GLU A 291 20.04 -15.05 1.68
CA GLU A 291 21.34 -15.58 1.27
C GLU A 291 21.56 -17.02 1.74
N ALA A 292 21.20 -17.32 3.00
CA ALA A 292 21.23 -18.68 3.54
C ALA A 292 20.29 -19.63 2.77
N ASN A 293 19.17 -19.12 2.26
CA ASN A 293 18.23 -19.86 1.42
C ASN A 293 18.61 -19.88 -0.09
N GLY A 294 19.84 -19.49 -0.44
CA GLY A 294 20.40 -19.59 -1.79
C GLY A 294 20.21 -18.35 -2.67
N PHE A 295 19.71 -17.24 -2.14
CA PHE A 295 19.69 -15.97 -2.87
C PHE A 295 21.11 -15.39 -2.98
N LYS A 296 21.59 -15.09 -4.18
CA LYS A 296 22.90 -14.46 -4.38
C LYS A 296 22.77 -12.93 -4.38
N VAL A 297 23.38 -12.26 -3.40
CA VAL A 297 23.62 -10.80 -3.46
C VAL A 297 24.87 -10.56 -4.31
N TRP A 298 24.69 -9.84 -5.41
CA TRP A 298 25.77 -9.50 -6.33
C TRP A 298 26.61 -8.31 -5.83
N ARG A 299 27.93 -8.42 -5.94
CA ARG A 299 28.91 -7.40 -5.56
C ARG A 299 29.90 -7.15 -6.70
N PRO A 300 30.68 -6.05 -6.67
CA PRO A 300 31.71 -5.81 -7.66
C PRO A 300 32.69 -6.96 -7.86
N ASP A 301 33.07 -7.61 -6.77
CA ASP A 301 34.05 -8.71 -6.77
C ASP A 301 33.53 -9.98 -7.47
N ASP A 302 32.22 -10.09 -7.72
CA ASP A 302 31.61 -11.22 -8.44
C ASP A 302 31.75 -11.12 -9.96
N PHE A 303 32.24 -9.98 -10.49
CA PHE A 303 32.28 -9.71 -11.93
C PHE A 303 33.66 -9.31 -12.39
N VAL A 304 34.03 -9.83 -13.55
CA VAL A 304 35.17 -9.35 -14.34
C VAL A 304 34.66 -8.69 -15.61
N LYS A 305 35.42 -7.73 -16.16
CA LYS A 305 35.12 -7.17 -17.49
C LYS A 305 35.07 -8.30 -18.52
N GLY A 306 33.99 -8.35 -19.30
CA GLY A 306 33.73 -9.41 -20.27
C GLY A 306 32.77 -10.50 -19.79
N ASP A 307 32.52 -10.62 -18.48
CA ASP A 307 31.46 -11.48 -17.94
C ASP A 307 30.08 -11.03 -18.44
N PHE A 308 29.07 -11.89 -18.27
CA PHE A 308 27.69 -11.56 -18.59
C PHE A 308 26.82 -11.48 -17.35
N ALA A 309 26.04 -10.40 -17.26
CA ALA A 309 25.06 -10.19 -16.21
C ALA A 309 23.64 -10.36 -16.77
N LYS A 310 22.80 -11.12 -16.07
CA LYS A 310 21.38 -11.28 -16.42
C LYS A 310 20.58 -10.12 -15.84
N VAL A 311 20.04 -9.26 -16.69
CA VAL A 311 19.31 -8.04 -16.32
C VAL A 311 18.05 -7.95 -17.17
N TYR A 312 16.90 -7.61 -16.58
CA TYR A 312 15.62 -7.47 -17.29
C TYR A 312 15.25 -8.67 -18.20
N GLY A 313 15.63 -9.88 -17.79
CA GLY A 313 15.37 -11.12 -18.53
C GLY A 313 16.36 -11.45 -19.65
N ARG A 314 17.40 -10.64 -19.85
CA ARG A 314 18.41 -10.81 -20.93
C ARG A 314 19.82 -10.83 -20.38
N TRP A 315 20.76 -11.35 -21.14
CA TRP A 315 22.18 -11.34 -20.78
C TRP A 315 22.88 -10.16 -21.43
N PHE A 316 23.64 -9.40 -20.65
CA PHE A 316 24.43 -8.27 -21.14
C PHE A 316 25.90 -8.47 -20.81
N GLN A 317 26.78 -8.23 -21.77
CA GLN A 317 28.22 -8.23 -21.52
C GLN A 317 28.61 -7.05 -20.62
N VAL A 318 29.40 -7.32 -19.60
CA VAL A 318 29.90 -6.32 -18.65
C VAL A 318 31.08 -5.58 -19.28
N LEU A 319 30.90 -4.29 -19.55
CA LEU A 319 31.91 -3.42 -20.16
C LEU A 319 32.84 -2.81 -19.10
N ARG A 320 32.26 -2.46 -17.94
CA ARG A 320 32.99 -1.88 -16.81
C ARG A 320 32.30 -2.26 -15.50
N VAL A 321 33.11 -2.64 -14.51
CA VAL A 321 32.67 -2.91 -13.14
C VAL A 321 32.93 -1.66 -12.30
N ASN A 322 31.89 -1.01 -11.78
CA ASN A 322 32.01 0.10 -10.83
C ASN A 322 31.64 -0.37 -9.42
N LYS A 323 32.04 0.37 -8.38
CA LYS A 323 31.73 0.03 -6.98
C LYS A 323 30.23 -0.19 -6.69
N LYS A 324 29.32 0.49 -7.39
CA LYS A 324 27.87 0.40 -7.17
C LYS A 324 27.07 -0.10 -8.37
N THR A 325 27.68 -0.17 -9.55
CA THR A 325 26.96 -0.45 -10.80
C THR A 325 27.85 -1.19 -11.80
N LEU A 326 27.22 -1.98 -12.67
CA LEU A 326 27.84 -2.49 -13.89
C LEU A 326 27.49 -1.58 -15.05
N THR A 327 28.46 -1.33 -15.94
CA THR A 327 28.22 -0.67 -17.22
C THR A 327 28.03 -1.74 -18.28
N VAL A 328 26.87 -1.75 -18.92
CA VAL A 328 26.48 -2.71 -19.95
C VAL A 328 26.07 -1.97 -21.23
N PRO A 329 26.00 -2.65 -22.39
CA PRO A 329 25.37 -2.08 -23.59
C PRO A 329 23.92 -1.64 -23.32
N SER A 330 23.37 -0.80 -24.20
CA SER A 330 22.03 -0.24 -24.04
C SER A 330 20.96 -1.30 -23.73
N ILE A 331 20.15 -1.07 -22.70
CA ILE A 331 19.03 -1.95 -22.34
C ILE A 331 17.88 -1.92 -23.36
N LEU A 332 17.93 -0.99 -24.31
CA LEU A 332 16.94 -0.82 -25.39
C LEU A 332 17.04 -1.91 -26.48
N ASN A 333 18.06 -2.78 -26.44
CA ASN A 333 18.17 -3.95 -27.30
C ASN A 333 17.13 -5.02 -26.90
N VAL A 334 15.85 -4.77 -27.22
CA VAL A 334 14.72 -5.56 -26.70
C VAL A 334 14.50 -6.91 -27.38
N HIS A 335 15.01 -7.06 -28.59
CA HIS A 335 14.83 -8.26 -29.40
C HIS A 335 15.96 -9.28 -29.23
N GLN A 336 17.03 -8.94 -28.50
CA GLN A 336 18.22 -9.77 -28.35
C GLN A 336 18.24 -10.46 -26.98
N ALA A 337 18.42 -11.77 -26.97
CA ALA A 337 18.55 -12.53 -25.72
C ALA A 337 19.91 -12.30 -25.03
N VAL A 338 20.97 -12.10 -25.84
CA VAL A 338 22.33 -11.80 -25.40
C VAL A 338 22.81 -10.54 -26.12
N VAL A 339 23.24 -9.55 -25.35
CA VAL A 339 23.65 -8.22 -25.86
C VAL A 339 25.13 -8.00 -25.56
N THR A 340 25.90 -7.76 -26.62
CA THR A 340 27.31 -7.38 -26.62
C THR A 340 27.48 -6.03 -27.32
N PRO A 341 28.61 -5.33 -27.16
CA PRO A 341 28.89 -4.13 -27.95
C PRO A 341 28.81 -4.36 -29.46
N GLN A 342 29.21 -5.55 -29.93
CA GLN A 342 29.30 -5.87 -31.34
C GLN A 342 27.92 -6.08 -31.98
N ASN A 343 26.97 -6.64 -31.23
CA ASN A 343 25.63 -6.91 -31.74
C ASN A 343 24.62 -5.81 -31.38
N SER A 344 25.02 -4.79 -30.61
CA SER A 344 24.07 -3.76 -30.19
C SER A 344 23.58 -2.91 -31.37
N THR A 345 22.26 -2.79 -31.50
CA THR A 345 21.60 -1.91 -32.48
C THR A 345 21.75 -0.43 -32.15
N TYR A 346 22.17 -0.09 -30.93
CA TYR A 346 22.31 1.29 -30.43
C TYR A 346 23.77 1.74 -30.37
N GLY A 347 24.67 1.07 -31.10
CA GLY A 347 26.09 1.41 -31.19
C GLY A 347 26.78 1.43 -29.81
N GLU A 348 27.48 2.52 -29.51
CA GLU A 348 28.25 2.70 -28.27
C GLU A 348 27.40 3.16 -27.07
N MET A 349 26.07 3.24 -27.21
CA MET A 349 25.20 3.64 -26.10
C MET A 349 25.29 2.62 -24.95
N THR A 350 25.61 3.10 -23.76
CA THR A 350 25.74 2.28 -22.55
C THR A 350 24.65 2.58 -21.53
N HIS A 351 24.45 1.65 -20.60
CA HIS A 351 23.53 1.77 -19.49
C HIS A 351 24.20 1.30 -18.19
N THR A 352 23.95 2.00 -17.09
CA THR A 352 24.45 1.61 -15.77
C THR A 352 23.41 0.80 -15.00
N VAL A 353 23.75 -0.41 -14.58
CA VAL A 353 22.87 -1.33 -13.86
C VAL A 353 23.34 -1.49 -12.41
N PRO A 354 22.52 -1.12 -11.41
CA PRO A 354 22.76 -1.44 -10.00
C PRO A 354 22.79 -2.95 -9.73
N TYR A 355 23.58 -3.41 -8.76
CA TYR A 355 23.73 -4.84 -8.45
C TYR A 355 22.43 -5.53 -8.02
N ASP A 356 21.51 -4.82 -7.37
CA ASP A 356 20.18 -5.34 -6.97
C ASP A 356 19.23 -5.60 -8.15
N LYS A 357 19.65 -5.26 -9.38
CA LYS A 357 18.93 -5.52 -10.63
C LYS A 357 19.52 -6.70 -11.41
N VAL A 358 20.60 -7.30 -10.92
CA VAL A 358 21.25 -8.46 -11.53
C VAL A 358 20.62 -9.74 -10.98
N PHE A 359 20.24 -10.63 -11.87
CA PHE A 359 19.54 -11.89 -11.55
C PHE A 359 20.38 -13.13 -11.86
N GLY A 360 21.60 -12.94 -12.38
CA GLY A 360 22.49 -14.03 -12.78
C GLY A 360 23.81 -13.52 -13.28
N ARG A 361 24.83 -14.35 -13.19
CA ARG A 361 26.18 -14.13 -13.73
C ARG A 361 26.60 -15.37 -14.50
N ARG A 362 27.29 -15.18 -15.61
CA ARG A 362 28.01 -16.20 -16.34
C ARG A 362 29.35 -15.64 -16.80
N SER A 363 30.39 -16.46 -16.82
CA SER A 363 31.66 -16.05 -17.43
C SER A 363 31.50 -15.94 -18.95
N ALA A 364 32.46 -15.29 -19.61
CA ALA A 364 32.50 -15.24 -21.08
C ALA A 364 32.49 -16.66 -21.70
N GLU A 365 33.33 -17.56 -21.18
CA GLU A 365 33.45 -18.95 -21.65
C GLU A 365 32.15 -19.75 -21.45
N GLU A 366 31.46 -19.58 -20.30
CA GLU A 366 30.17 -20.23 -20.05
C GLU A 366 29.07 -19.74 -21.00
N MET A 367 29.10 -18.45 -21.34
CA MET A 367 28.16 -17.89 -22.31
C MET A 367 28.42 -18.38 -23.71
N GLU A 368 29.68 -18.48 -24.13
CA GLU A 368 30.04 -19.05 -25.43
C GLU A 368 29.59 -20.51 -25.55
N ARG A 369 29.83 -21.33 -24.52
CA ARG A 369 29.33 -22.72 -24.49
C ARG A 369 27.81 -22.80 -24.63
N THR A 370 27.07 -22.00 -23.87
CA THR A 370 25.60 -22.03 -23.93
C THR A 370 25.03 -21.50 -25.24
N LEU A 371 25.70 -20.54 -25.90
CA LEU A 371 25.33 -20.08 -27.23
C LEU A 371 25.64 -21.12 -28.31
N ALA A 372 26.76 -21.84 -28.18
CA ALA A 372 27.12 -22.93 -29.09
C ALA A 372 26.12 -24.09 -28.99
N GLU A 373 25.76 -24.51 -27.78
CA GLU A 373 24.73 -25.53 -27.54
C GLU A 373 23.38 -25.14 -28.15
N ALA A 374 22.94 -23.88 -27.95
CA ALA A 374 21.68 -23.37 -28.49
C ALA A 374 21.67 -23.22 -30.02
N SER A 375 22.84 -23.15 -30.66
CA SER A 375 22.96 -23.10 -32.13
C SER A 375 23.04 -24.49 -32.76
N SER A 376 23.29 -25.52 -31.94
CA SER A 376 23.38 -26.93 -32.34
C SER A 376 22.09 -27.74 -32.10
N SER A 377 21.11 -27.13 -31.42
CA SER A 377 19.74 -27.66 -31.23
C SER A 377 18.77 -26.92 -32.13
#